data_AF-A0A1Q6LCV5-F1
#
_entry.id   AF-A0A1Q6LCV5-F1
#
_cell.length_a   1.000
_cell.length_b   1.000
_cell.length_c   1.000
_cell.angle_alpha   90.00
_cell.angle_beta   90.00
_cell.angle_gamma   90.00
#
_symmetry.space_group_name_H-M   'P 1'
#
loop_
_entity.id
_entity.type
_entity.pdbx_description
1 polymer ?
#
loop_
_entity_poly.entity_id
_entity_poly.type
_entity_poly.pdbx_seq_one_letter_code
_entity_poly.pdbx_strand_id
1 'polypeptide(L)'
;MEDKMFEKVLVREAKEKYPGRNVIIERRGCGFTFYQPDTIECNMYLLEGRYSYDEVLKLNALTNHSVDFGHCSELGPIALIGNIHTAYTKRNGYFRYKVQEYGTYYDNTSEYYFYAYTDEEAKKIENYIVYGGSMNGFKEVAAVAPISKMSYCLDSRFEAKETHLPRVFDMDCKLKGVYTYDEAKKLFFQTENEEDWLIIDPTIAFATIGDGQHVGIINIMSWEKQNVCGFRDVWEYGAEEPEVQTISFLTDDEACKIKDFILYVYNYSSSGIGREKYQVEKYDRTLDKRFNFKLPDGRDYRLIEHIELFK
;
A
#
# COMPACT_ATOMS: atom_id res chain seq x y z
N MET A 1 -12.96 32.53 1.12
CA MET A 1 -14.25 32.19 1.78
C MET A 1 -14.56 30.70 1.58
N GLU A 2 -14.16 30.14 0.43
CA GLU A 2 -14.21 28.70 0.10
C GLU A 2 -13.38 27.81 1.05
N ASP A 3 -12.16 28.20 1.43
CA ASP A 3 -11.31 27.39 2.32
C ASP A 3 -11.95 27.04 3.68
N LYS A 4 -12.73 27.97 4.27
CA LYS A 4 -13.44 27.74 5.54
C LYS A 4 -14.64 26.81 5.39
N MET A 5 -15.23 26.74 4.20
CA MET A 5 -16.31 25.81 3.91
C MET A 5 -15.75 24.41 3.69
N PHE A 6 -14.62 24.31 3.00
CA PHE A 6 -13.89 23.07 2.77
C PHE A 6 -13.35 22.44 4.05
N GLU A 7 -12.75 23.25 4.95
CA GLU A 7 -12.33 22.82 6.28
C GLU A 7 -13.50 22.28 7.11
N LYS A 8 -14.69 22.89 7.02
CA LYS A 8 -15.89 22.41 7.72
C LYS A 8 -16.41 21.08 7.17
N VAL A 9 -16.34 20.88 5.85
CA VAL A 9 -16.67 19.59 5.22
C VAL A 9 -15.68 18.54 5.72
N LEU A 10 -14.37 18.79 5.57
CA LEU A 10 -13.29 17.96 6.09
C LEU A 10 -13.50 17.52 7.54
N VAL A 11 -13.86 18.46 8.43
CA VAL A 11 -14.10 18.17 9.86
C VAL A 11 -15.37 17.32 10.06
N ARG A 12 -16.43 17.51 9.26
CA ARG A 12 -17.64 16.70 9.35
C ARG A 12 -17.34 15.25 8.96
N GLU A 13 -16.71 15.07 7.80
CA GLU A 13 -16.38 13.77 7.21
C GLU A 13 -15.42 12.99 8.14
N ALA A 14 -14.44 13.70 8.70
CA ALA A 14 -13.57 13.20 9.74
C ALA A 14 -14.32 12.64 10.97
N LYS A 15 -15.36 13.34 11.45
CA LYS A 15 -16.15 12.92 12.62
C LYS A 15 -17.07 11.75 12.31
N GLU A 16 -17.56 11.65 11.07
CA GLU A 16 -18.34 10.51 10.60
C GLU A 16 -17.47 9.26 10.48
N LYS A 17 -16.25 9.40 9.91
CA LYS A 17 -15.28 8.30 9.79
C LYS A 17 -14.71 7.84 11.14
N TYR A 18 -14.53 8.76 12.09
CA TYR A 18 -13.94 8.48 13.41
C TYR A 18 -14.82 8.99 14.56
N PRO A 19 -15.98 8.36 14.80
CA PRO A 19 -16.95 8.82 15.77
C PRO A 19 -16.36 8.83 17.18
N GLY A 20 -16.45 9.97 17.86
CA GLY A 20 -16.00 10.14 19.24
C GLY A 20 -14.49 10.33 19.42
N ARG A 21 -13.69 10.32 18.36
CA ARG A 21 -12.24 10.60 18.43
C ARG A 21 -11.95 12.09 18.28
N ASN A 22 -10.85 12.53 18.90
CA ASN A 22 -10.34 13.88 18.68
C ASN A 22 -9.60 13.91 17.34
N VAL A 23 -10.12 14.66 16.38
CA VAL A 23 -9.51 14.81 15.06
C VAL A 23 -9.09 16.26 14.87
N ILE A 24 -7.84 16.46 14.46
CA ILE A 24 -7.28 17.77 14.17
C ILE A 24 -7.05 17.90 12.68
N ILE A 25 -7.53 19.01 12.12
CA ILE A 25 -7.31 19.40 10.73
C ILE A 25 -6.59 20.75 10.75
N GLU A 26 -5.37 20.76 10.25
CA GLU A 26 -4.51 21.95 10.23
C GLU A 26 -4.21 22.35 8.79
N ARG A 27 -4.36 23.62 8.46
CA ARG A 27 -3.85 24.14 7.18
C ARG A 27 -2.33 24.28 7.26
N ARG A 28 -1.61 23.64 6.35
CA ARG A 28 -0.16 23.79 6.17
C ARG A 28 0.14 24.20 4.73
N GLY A 29 0.45 25.48 4.55
CA GLY A 29 0.66 26.07 3.22
C GLY A 29 -0.61 25.99 2.34
N CYS A 30 -0.49 25.38 1.17
CA CYS A 30 -1.60 25.15 0.24
C CYS A 30 -2.44 23.89 0.55
N GLY A 31 -2.04 23.06 1.52
CA GLY A 31 -2.72 21.82 1.87
C GLY A 31 -3.36 21.82 3.27
N PHE A 32 -4.14 20.78 3.53
CA PHE A 32 -4.64 20.43 4.86
C PHE A 32 -3.94 19.16 5.35
N THR A 33 -3.54 19.16 6.61
CA THR A 33 -3.02 17.99 7.32
C THR A 33 -4.11 17.48 8.26
N PHE A 34 -4.43 16.20 8.13
CA PHE A 34 -5.35 15.48 8.98
C PHE A 34 -4.54 14.60 9.93
N TYR A 35 -4.80 14.67 11.24
CA TYR A 35 -4.21 13.73 12.19
C TYR A 35 -5.06 13.52 13.45
N GLN A 36 -4.83 12.38 14.10
CA GLN A 36 -5.50 11.95 15.33
C GLN A 36 -4.46 11.91 16.46
N PRO A 37 -4.51 12.81 17.45
CA PRO A 37 -3.49 12.88 18.49
C PRO A 37 -3.41 11.63 19.38
N ASP A 38 -4.45 10.81 19.40
CA ASP A 38 -4.53 9.53 20.10
C ASP A 38 -4.13 8.33 19.22
N THR A 39 -3.68 8.55 17.98
CA THR A 39 -3.10 7.49 17.11
C THR A 39 -1.59 7.42 17.27
N ILE A 40 -1.08 6.20 17.41
CA ILE A 40 0.35 5.85 17.36
C ILE A 40 0.67 5.33 15.96
N GLU A 41 1.56 6.02 15.24
CA GLU A 41 1.98 5.63 13.90
C GLU A 41 3.13 4.61 13.98
N CYS A 42 2.81 3.33 13.79
CA CYS A 42 3.82 2.26 13.81
C CYS A 42 3.35 1.00 13.04
N ASN A 43 3.13 1.13 11.74
CA ASN A 43 2.56 0.05 10.92
C ASN A 43 3.24 -0.12 9.55
N MET A 44 4.52 0.27 9.45
CA MET A 44 5.30 0.11 8.20
C MET A 44 5.72 -1.34 7.98
N TYR A 45 6.03 -2.08 9.05
CA TYR A 45 6.35 -3.51 8.95
C TYR A 45 6.08 -4.24 10.26
N LEU A 46 5.96 -5.57 10.17
CA LEU A 46 5.78 -6.50 11.28
C LEU A 46 6.87 -7.57 11.20
N LEU A 47 7.60 -7.76 12.29
CA LEU A 47 8.60 -8.82 12.38
C LEU A 47 7.97 -10.19 12.61
N GLU A 48 8.59 -11.23 12.08
CA GLU A 48 8.21 -12.61 12.35
C GLU A 48 8.71 -13.05 13.72
N GLY A 49 7.88 -13.78 14.48
CA GLY A 49 8.26 -14.35 15.77
C GLY A 49 7.87 -13.50 16.98
N ARG A 50 8.54 -13.78 18.11
CA ARG A 50 8.33 -13.13 19.41
C ARG A 50 9.69 -12.78 19.98
N TYR A 51 9.79 -11.60 20.59
CA TYR A 51 11.06 -11.03 21.01
C TYR A 51 11.03 -10.67 22.50
N SER A 52 12.14 -10.91 23.18
CA SER A 52 12.36 -10.43 24.54
C SER A 52 12.60 -8.91 24.56
N TYR A 53 12.44 -8.30 25.73
CA TYR A 53 12.73 -6.87 25.95
C TYR A 53 14.12 -6.46 25.40
N ASP A 54 15.17 -7.21 25.72
CA ASP A 54 16.54 -6.90 25.30
C ASP A 54 16.75 -7.06 23.78
N GLU A 55 16.08 -8.03 23.15
CA GLU A 55 16.12 -8.18 21.70
C GLU A 55 15.42 -7.02 21.01
N VAL A 56 14.28 -6.57 21.52
CA VAL A 56 13.59 -5.39 21.00
C VAL A 56 14.48 -4.14 21.11
N LEU A 57 15.18 -3.94 22.24
CA LEU A 57 16.10 -2.81 22.38
C LEU A 57 17.24 -2.84 21.34
N LYS A 58 17.81 -4.04 21.07
CA LYS A 58 18.83 -4.21 20.04
C LYS A 58 18.30 -3.91 18.64
N LEU A 59 17.08 -4.35 18.33
CA LEU A 59 16.43 -4.05 17.05
C LEU A 59 16.14 -2.55 16.92
N ASN A 60 15.61 -1.92 17.96
CA ASN A 60 15.29 -0.50 17.93
C ASN A 60 16.54 0.38 17.77
N ALA A 61 17.68 -0.03 18.34
CA ALA A 61 18.95 0.69 18.17
C ALA A 61 19.36 0.86 16.69
N LEU A 62 18.91 -0.02 15.79
CA LEU A 62 19.14 0.08 14.35
C LEU A 62 18.30 1.18 13.68
N THR A 63 17.21 1.61 14.32
CA THR A 63 16.27 2.59 13.76
C THR A 63 16.62 4.04 14.09
N ASN A 64 17.56 4.28 15.03
CA ASN A 64 17.88 5.62 15.55
C ASN A 64 16.67 6.42 16.09
N HIS A 65 15.64 5.69 16.52
CA HIS A 65 14.35 6.24 16.94
C HIS A 65 13.92 5.64 18.29
N SER A 66 12.73 6.04 18.76
CA SER A 66 12.18 5.62 20.05
C SER A 66 11.53 4.24 19.94
N VAL A 67 11.45 3.54 21.08
CA VAL A 67 10.65 2.32 21.24
C VAL A 67 9.59 2.52 22.31
N ASP A 68 8.38 2.05 22.02
CA ASP A 68 7.29 1.95 22.99
C ASP A 68 6.96 0.48 23.26
N PHE A 69 6.70 0.14 24.52
CA PHE A 69 6.27 -1.18 24.95
C PHE A 69 4.89 -1.11 25.57
N GLY A 70 4.03 -2.09 25.30
CA GLY A 70 2.67 -2.09 25.83
C GLY A 70 1.91 -3.37 25.52
N HIS A 71 0.59 -3.30 25.72
CA HIS A 71 -0.34 -4.40 25.57
C HIS A 71 -1.50 -4.01 24.66
N CYS A 72 -1.94 -4.95 23.85
CA CYS A 72 -3.21 -4.92 23.15
C CYS A 72 -3.97 -6.18 23.56
N SER A 73 -5.24 -6.04 23.97
CA SER A 73 -6.06 -7.17 24.42
C SER A 73 -6.20 -8.28 23.38
N GLU A 74 -6.20 -7.91 22.11
CA GLU A 74 -6.43 -8.77 20.96
C GLU A 74 -5.16 -9.50 20.52
N LEU A 75 -3.98 -8.89 20.72
CA LEU A 75 -2.71 -9.37 20.18
C LEU A 75 -1.70 -9.80 21.26
N GLY A 76 -1.87 -9.34 22.49
CA GLY A 76 -0.95 -9.54 23.60
C GLY A 76 0.09 -8.41 23.72
N PRO A 77 1.29 -8.71 24.27
CA PRO A 77 2.35 -7.73 24.40
C PRO A 77 2.90 -7.27 23.04
N ILE A 78 3.05 -5.96 22.88
CA ILE A 78 3.51 -5.29 21.66
C ILE A 78 4.69 -4.37 21.98
N ALA A 79 5.66 -4.37 21.09
CA ALA A 79 6.68 -3.35 21.00
C ALA A 79 6.60 -2.62 19.65
N LEU A 80 6.74 -1.31 19.70
CA LEU A 80 6.68 -0.40 18.56
C LEU A 80 8.06 0.24 18.41
N ILE A 81 8.88 -0.24 17.47
CA ILE A 81 10.24 0.27 17.21
C ILE A 81 10.23 1.30 16.07
N GLY A 82 11.26 2.12 15.99
CA GLY A 82 11.35 3.09 14.89
C GLY A 82 10.36 4.25 15.04
N ASN A 83 9.87 4.52 16.25
CA ASN A 83 8.86 5.55 16.43
C ASN A 83 9.49 6.96 16.33
N ILE A 84 9.03 7.75 15.36
CA ILE A 84 9.55 9.10 15.06
C ILE A 84 9.12 10.12 16.13
N HIS A 85 8.16 9.75 16.99
CA HIS A 85 7.80 10.58 18.13
C HIS A 85 8.98 10.74 19.11
N THR A 86 9.01 11.91 19.75
CA THR A 86 10.00 12.26 20.77
C THR A 86 10.12 11.16 21.82
N ALA A 87 11.34 10.86 22.25
CA ALA A 87 11.75 9.76 23.15
C ALA A 87 11.09 9.69 24.54
N TYR A 88 10.04 10.46 24.81
CA TYR A 88 9.48 10.67 26.14
C TYR A 88 7.96 10.57 26.26
N THR A 89 7.23 10.25 25.18
CA THR A 89 5.76 10.14 25.25
C THR A 89 5.31 8.70 25.14
N LYS A 90 5.58 7.91 26.18
CA LYS A 90 4.81 6.68 26.42
C LYS A 90 3.35 7.07 26.51
N ARG A 91 2.58 6.77 25.48
CA ARG A 91 1.18 7.13 25.40
C ARG A 91 0.35 5.90 25.08
N ASN A 92 -0.78 5.80 25.77
CA ASN A 92 -1.84 4.93 25.32
C ASN A 92 -2.43 5.54 24.05
N GLY A 93 -2.91 4.70 23.14
CA GLY A 93 -3.48 5.19 21.90
C GLY A 93 -3.91 4.07 20.98
N TYR A 94 -4.66 4.45 19.95
CA TYR A 94 -5.00 3.55 18.86
C TYR A 94 -3.80 3.37 17.95
N PHE A 95 -3.59 2.16 17.44
CA PHE A 95 -2.63 1.95 16.35
C PHE A 95 -3.25 1.02 15.32
N ARG A 96 -2.88 1.23 14.06
CA ARG A 96 -3.28 0.38 12.95
C ARG A 96 -2.45 -0.89 13.00
N TYR A 97 -3.06 -2.00 13.39
CA TYR A 97 -2.34 -3.27 13.52
C TYR A 97 -2.13 -3.98 12.18
N LYS A 98 -2.92 -3.64 11.15
CA LYS A 98 -2.72 -4.18 9.81
C LYS A 98 -1.64 -3.38 9.09
N VAL A 99 -0.60 -4.08 8.67
CA VAL A 99 0.37 -3.57 7.70
C VAL A 99 -0.26 -3.68 6.32
N GLN A 100 -0.26 -2.58 5.56
CA GLN A 100 -0.82 -2.53 4.20
C GLN A 100 0.17 -3.13 3.21
N GLU A 101 0.05 -4.43 2.94
CA GLU A 101 0.95 -5.14 2.02
C GLU A 101 0.62 -4.80 0.56
N TYR A 102 1.64 -4.83 -0.32
CA TYR A 102 1.44 -4.69 -1.76
C TYR A 102 0.42 -5.72 -2.28
N GLY A 103 -0.56 -5.26 -3.06
CA GLY A 103 -1.62 -6.16 -3.57
C GLY A 103 -2.74 -6.47 -2.59
N THR A 104 -2.83 -5.75 -1.46
CA THR A 104 -3.91 -5.92 -0.47
C THR A 104 -4.79 -4.69 -0.37
N TYR A 105 -6.03 -4.89 0.08
CA TYR A 105 -6.99 -3.81 0.28
C TYR A 105 -6.49 -2.80 1.32
N TYR A 106 -6.67 -1.51 1.04
CA TYR A 106 -6.34 -0.45 1.98
C TYR A 106 -7.35 -0.40 3.13
N ASP A 107 -6.96 -0.94 4.28
CA ASP A 107 -7.74 -0.83 5.50
C ASP A 107 -7.16 0.27 6.39
N ASN A 108 -7.70 1.48 6.26
CA ASN A 108 -7.31 2.64 7.06
C ASN A 108 -8.13 2.80 8.36
N THR A 109 -9.00 1.83 8.68
CA THR A 109 -9.97 1.92 9.79
C THR A 109 -9.74 0.91 10.91
N SER A 110 -9.14 -0.25 10.62
CA SER A 110 -8.90 -1.27 11.63
C SER A 110 -7.78 -0.87 12.59
N GLU A 111 -8.15 -0.57 13.82
CA GLU A 111 -7.25 -0.17 14.89
C GLU A 111 -7.49 -0.99 16.16
N TYR A 112 -6.44 -1.15 16.96
CA TYR A 112 -6.56 -1.63 18.34
C TYR A 112 -6.02 -0.59 19.31
N TYR A 113 -6.51 -0.65 20.54
CA TYR A 113 -6.02 0.22 21.60
C TYR A 113 -4.78 -0.40 22.26
N PHE A 114 -3.70 0.37 22.29
CA PHE A 114 -2.43 0.05 22.92
C PHE A 114 -2.36 0.71 24.29
N TYR A 115 -2.12 -0.11 25.31
CA TYR A 115 -1.86 0.31 26.68
C TYR A 115 -0.36 0.25 26.96
N ALA A 116 0.27 1.42 27.12
CA ALA A 116 1.71 1.50 27.36
C ALA A 116 2.06 0.89 28.72
N TYR A 117 3.13 0.09 28.73
CA TYR A 117 3.73 -0.43 29.95
C TYR A 117 4.63 0.60 30.62
N THR A 118 4.72 0.52 31.94
CA THR A 118 5.85 1.11 32.68
C THR A 118 7.15 0.40 32.30
N ASP A 119 8.31 1.03 32.54
CA ASP A 119 9.61 0.40 32.24
C ASP A 119 9.80 -0.92 33.01
N GLU A 120 9.31 -0.97 34.25
CA GLU A 120 9.44 -2.15 35.12
C GLU A 120 8.50 -3.29 34.73
N GLU A 121 7.35 -2.99 34.13
CA GLU A 121 6.50 -4.01 33.50
C GLU A 121 7.15 -4.52 32.23
N ALA A 122 7.66 -3.62 31.39
CA ALA A 122 8.18 -3.99 30.08
C ALA A 122 9.37 -4.96 30.16
N LYS A 123 10.29 -4.74 31.10
CA LYS A 123 11.45 -5.61 31.34
C LYS A 123 11.10 -7.05 31.72
N LYS A 124 9.87 -7.30 32.21
CA LYS A 124 9.42 -8.64 32.64
C LYS A 124 8.78 -9.44 31.52
N ILE A 125 8.57 -8.83 30.36
CA ILE A 125 7.92 -9.46 29.21
C ILE A 125 8.98 -9.99 28.26
N GLU A 126 8.81 -11.24 27.82
CA GLU A 126 9.79 -11.96 26.99
C GLU A 126 9.25 -12.33 25.59
N ASN A 127 8.03 -11.91 25.26
CA ASN A 127 7.30 -12.40 24.07
C ASN A 127 6.57 -11.31 23.27
N TYR A 128 7.22 -10.17 23.05
CA TYR A 128 6.69 -9.07 22.27
C TYR A 128 6.43 -9.42 20.80
N ILE A 129 5.30 -8.97 20.28
CA ILE A 129 5.09 -8.74 18.84
C ILE A 129 5.73 -7.40 18.50
N VAL A 130 6.55 -7.35 17.46
CA VAL A 130 7.32 -6.14 17.12
C VAL A 130 6.82 -5.54 15.81
N TYR A 131 6.29 -4.32 15.89
CA TYR A 131 5.97 -3.49 14.74
C TYR A 131 7.04 -2.41 14.57
N GLY A 132 7.32 -2.05 13.32
CA GLY A 132 8.21 -0.95 12.97
C GLY A 132 7.48 0.21 12.33
N GLY A 133 7.84 1.43 12.74
CA GLY A 133 7.17 2.67 12.31
C GLY A 133 7.94 3.54 11.31
N SER A 134 9.25 3.34 11.14
CA SER A 134 10.09 4.21 10.29
C SER A 134 10.71 3.45 9.12
N MET A 135 10.88 4.16 8.00
CA MET A 135 11.73 3.71 6.89
C MET A 135 13.22 3.75 7.27
N ASN A 136 13.61 4.64 8.19
CA ASN A 136 14.99 4.73 8.66
C ASN A 136 15.34 3.50 9.50
N GLY A 137 16.47 2.87 9.19
CA GLY A 137 16.91 1.65 9.86
C GLY A 137 16.16 0.39 9.45
N PHE A 138 15.19 0.48 8.53
CA PHE A 138 14.40 -0.68 8.11
C PHE A 138 15.26 -1.77 7.49
N LYS A 139 16.19 -1.40 6.59
CA LYS A 139 17.07 -2.36 5.90
C LYS A 139 18.00 -3.06 6.88
N GLU A 140 18.48 -2.34 7.89
CA GLU A 140 19.33 -2.84 8.97
C GLU A 140 18.56 -3.83 9.86
N VAL A 141 17.31 -3.52 10.21
CA VAL A 141 16.43 -4.44 10.95
C VAL A 141 16.14 -5.69 10.13
N ALA A 142 15.77 -5.53 8.85
CA ALA A 142 15.45 -6.64 7.96
C ALA A 142 16.64 -7.58 7.68
N ALA A 143 17.88 -7.09 7.85
CA ALA A 143 19.08 -7.90 7.73
C ALA A 143 19.30 -8.86 8.92
N VAL A 144 18.71 -8.58 10.08
CA VAL A 144 18.92 -9.37 11.32
C VAL A 144 17.64 -10.02 11.86
N ALA A 145 16.46 -9.58 11.41
CA ALA A 145 15.17 -10.11 11.81
C ALA A 145 14.27 -10.36 10.58
N PRO A 146 13.63 -11.53 10.44
CA PRO A 146 12.74 -11.79 9.32
C PRO A 146 11.49 -10.90 9.37
N ILE A 147 11.12 -10.35 8.22
CA ILE A 147 9.90 -9.56 8.05
C ILE A 147 8.72 -10.49 7.77
N SER A 148 7.70 -10.48 8.63
CA SER A 148 6.44 -11.17 8.37
C SER A 148 5.60 -10.39 7.36
N LYS A 149 5.33 -9.12 7.64
CA LYS A 149 4.55 -8.23 6.77
C LYS A 149 5.28 -6.92 6.53
N MET A 150 5.08 -6.35 5.36
CA MET A 150 5.74 -5.12 4.94
C MET A 150 4.76 -4.23 4.20
N SER A 151 4.80 -2.93 4.52
CA SER A 151 4.01 -1.93 3.82
C SER A 151 4.43 -1.88 2.36
N TYR A 152 3.47 -1.68 1.45
CA TYR A 152 3.72 -1.55 0.01
C TYR A 152 4.78 -0.49 -0.30
N CYS A 153 4.90 0.58 0.50
CA CYS A 153 5.90 1.63 0.31
C CYS A 153 7.33 1.22 0.65
N LEU A 154 7.52 0.09 1.36
CA LEU A 154 8.81 -0.53 1.62
C LEU A 154 9.09 -1.70 0.66
N ASP A 155 8.09 -2.09 -0.15
CA ASP A 155 8.19 -3.20 -1.08
C ASP A 155 8.83 -2.74 -2.38
N SER A 156 10.00 -3.30 -2.69
CA SER A 156 10.76 -2.96 -3.91
C SER A 156 9.98 -3.21 -5.19
N ARG A 157 8.97 -4.10 -5.20
CA ARG A 157 8.09 -4.32 -6.36
C ARG A 157 7.28 -3.07 -6.68
N PHE A 158 6.83 -2.35 -5.66
CA PHE A 158 6.12 -1.10 -5.81
C PHE A 158 7.05 0.01 -6.31
N GLU A 159 8.25 0.13 -5.71
CA GLU A 159 9.27 1.09 -6.12
C GLU A 159 9.64 0.91 -7.61
N ALA A 160 9.76 -0.34 -8.07
CA ALA A 160 10.04 -0.63 -9.46
C ALA A 160 8.96 -0.04 -10.39
N LYS A 161 7.67 -0.20 -10.03
CA LYS A 161 6.56 0.38 -10.79
C LYS A 161 6.57 1.91 -10.79
N GLU A 162 7.11 2.57 -9.76
CA GLU A 162 7.14 4.04 -9.62
C GLU A 162 8.36 4.72 -10.27
N THR A 163 9.53 4.09 -10.30
CA THR A 163 10.82 4.81 -10.46
C THR A 163 11.51 4.66 -11.82
N HIS A 164 11.22 3.65 -12.62
CA HIS A 164 12.01 3.38 -13.85
C HIS A 164 11.38 3.95 -15.13
N LEU A 165 12.21 4.39 -16.08
CA LEU A 165 11.80 4.87 -17.41
C LEU A 165 12.74 4.22 -18.45
N PRO A 166 12.28 3.76 -19.63
CA PRO A 166 10.91 3.52 -20.09
C PRO A 166 10.30 2.23 -19.52
N ARG A 167 8.96 2.14 -19.49
CA ARG A 167 8.23 1.06 -18.79
C ARG A 167 7.60 0.08 -19.76
N VAL A 168 7.92 -1.20 -19.59
CA VAL A 168 6.96 -2.26 -19.91
C VAL A 168 5.91 -2.25 -18.81
N PHE A 169 4.65 -2.22 -19.21
CA PHE A 169 3.53 -2.26 -18.31
C PHE A 169 3.17 -3.70 -17.98
N ASP A 170 3.73 -4.25 -16.89
CA ASP A 170 3.28 -5.56 -16.37
C ASP A 170 2.05 -5.38 -15.49
N MET A 171 0.99 -6.08 -15.84
CA MET A 171 -0.29 -5.96 -15.18
C MET A 171 -0.34 -6.82 -13.90
N ASP A 172 -0.77 -6.21 -12.80
CA ASP A 172 -1.02 -6.93 -11.55
C ASP A 172 -2.26 -7.83 -11.65
N CYS A 173 -3.30 -7.38 -12.38
CA CYS A 173 -4.56 -8.11 -12.50
C CYS A 173 -5.19 -7.95 -13.88
N LYS A 174 -5.90 -8.99 -14.31
CA LYS A 174 -6.82 -9.00 -15.44
C LYS A 174 -8.23 -9.17 -14.91
N LEU A 175 -9.15 -8.31 -15.32
CA LEU A 175 -10.55 -8.39 -14.91
C LEU A 175 -11.34 -9.36 -15.80
N LYS A 176 -12.37 -9.95 -15.21
CA LYS A 176 -13.28 -10.89 -15.89
C LYS A 176 -14.27 -10.13 -16.76
N GLY A 177 -14.33 -10.50 -18.04
CA GLY A 177 -15.36 -10.03 -18.98
C GLY A 177 -14.84 -9.00 -19.98
N VAL A 178 -15.79 -8.40 -20.68
CA VAL A 178 -15.56 -7.40 -21.73
C VAL A 178 -16.42 -6.20 -21.42
N TYR A 179 -15.86 -5.01 -21.59
CA TYR A 179 -16.45 -3.75 -21.16
C TYR A 179 -16.49 -2.76 -22.31
N THR A 180 -17.58 -2.00 -22.42
CA THR A 180 -17.60 -0.78 -23.23
C THR A 180 -16.79 0.33 -22.56
N TYR A 181 -16.47 1.38 -23.33
CA TYR A 181 -15.80 2.58 -22.80
C TYR A 181 -16.54 3.18 -21.58
N ASP A 182 -17.86 3.35 -21.68
CA ASP A 182 -18.67 3.93 -20.61
C ASP A 182 -18.74 3.03 -19.38
N GLU A 183 -18.85 1.71 -19.55
CA GLU A 183 -18.83 0.75 -18.44
C GLU A 183 -17.48 0.77 -17.72
N ALA A 184 -16.38 0.82 -18.47
CA ALA A 184 -15.03 0.87 -17.92
C ALA A 184 -14.78 2.17 -17.14
N LYS A 185 -15.15 3.33 -17.69
CA LYS A 185 -15.09 4.63 -16.99
C LYS A 185 -15.98 4.61 -15.74
N LYS A 186 -17.21 4.09 -15.84
CA LYS A 186 -18.14 4.01 -14.70
C LYS A 186 -17.61 3.11 -13.59
N LEU A 187 -17.04 1.95 -13.93
CA LEU A 187 -16.43 1.04 -12.95
C LEU A 187 -15.24 1.68 -12.22
N PHE A 188 -14.52 2.56 -12.89
CA PHE A 188 -13.50 3.39 -12.27
C PHE A 188 -14.11 4.46 -11.34
N PHE A 189 -15.06 5.26 -11.85
CA PHE A 189 -15.64 6.44 -11.18
C PHE A 189 -16.72 6.17 -10.12
N GLN A 190 -17.34 4.98 -10.04
CA GLN A 190 -18.36 4.64 -9.03
C GLN A 190 -17.86 4.64 -7.57
N THR A 191 -16.67 5.18 -7.31
CA THR A 191 -16.12 5.49 -5.99
C THR A 191 -16.78 6.69 -5.31
N GLU A 192 -18.06 6.99 -5.60
CA GLU A 192 -18.81 8.15 -5.08
C GLU A 192 -19.01 8.16 -3.53
N ASN A 193 -18.39 7.25 -2.78
CA ASN A 193 -18.42 7.24 -1.31
C ASN A 193 -17.03 7.17 -0.65
N GLU A 194 -15.93 7.28 -1.39
CA GLU A 194 -14.59 7.40 -0.80
C GLU A 194 -14.06 8.81 -1.06
N GLU A 195 -14.45 9.75 -0.19
CA GLU A 195 -13.69 10.98 0.04
C GLU A 195 -12.34 10.63 0.69
N ASP A 196 -11.45 9.98 -0.06
CA ASP A 196 -10.07 9.80 0.35
C ASP A 196 -9.22 10.90 -0.30
N TRP A 197 -8.71 11.74 0.60
CA TRP A 197 -8.04 13.01 0.37
C TRP A 197 -6.64 12.86 -0.20
N LEU A 198 -6.53 12.39 -1.45
CA LEU A 198 -5.37 12.53 -2.33
C LEU A 198 -5.84 12.35 -3.78
N ILE A 199 -6.28 13.43 -4.42
CA ILE A 199 -6.36 13.49 -5.89
C ILE A 199 -4.91 13.54 -6.41
N ILE A 200 -4.26 12.38 -6.52
CA ILE A 200 -3.08 12.19 -7.34
C ILE A 200 -3.53 11.40 -8.57
N ASP A 201 -4.20 12.09 -9.50
CA ASP A 201 -4.67 11.70 -10.86
C ASP A 201 -4.50 10.21 -11.27
N PRO A 202 -5.12 9.22 -10.60
CA PRO A 202 -5.17 7.88 -11.15
C PRO A 202 -6.21 7.90 -12.26
N THR A 203 -5.86 7.41 -13.44
CA THR A 203 -6.76 7.38 -14.59
C THR A 203 -6.97 5.95 -15.08
N ILE A 204 -8.03 5.74 -15.85
CA ILE A 204 -8.12 4.63 -16.78
C ILE A 204 -7.63 5.12 -18.16
N ALA A 205 -6.68 4.39 -18.73
CA ALA A 205 -6.17 4.63 -20.08
C ALA A 205 -6.66 3.53 -21.03
N PHE A 206 -7.08 3.90 -22.23
CA PHE A 206 -7.46 2.95 -23.26
C PHE A 206 -6.33 2.80 -24.27
N ALA A 207 -6.08 1.58 -24.72
CA ALA A 207 -5.00 1.28 -25.64
C ALA A 207 -5.34 0.11 -26.56
N THR A 208 -4.60 0.02 -27.66
CA THR A 208 -4.53 -1.16 -28.51
C THR A 208 -3.18 -1.84 -28.26
N ILE A 209 -3.19 -3.15 -28.09
CA ILE A 209 -1.99 -3.97 -27.87
C ILE A 209 -1.83 -5.02 -28.97
N GLY A 210 -0.58 -5.39 -29.27
CA GLY A 210 -0.22 -6.50 -30.15
C GLY A 210 -1.01 -6.51 -31.47
N ASP A 211 -1.70 -7.61 -31.73
CA ASP A 211 -2.46 -7.87 -32.96
C ASP A 211 -3.80 -7.11 -33.08
N GLY A 212 -4.00 -6.05 -32.29
CA GLY A 212 -5.18 -5.18 -32.38
C GLY A 212 -6.20 -5.35 -31.24
N GLN A 213 -5.83 -6.04 -30.16
CA GLN A 213 -6.70 -6.19 -28.99
C GLN A 213 -6.84 -4.85 -28.26
N HIS A 214 -8.06 -4.48 -27.88
CA HIS A 214 -8.33 -3.26 -27.14
C HIS A 214 -8.39 -3.52 -25.63
N VAL A 215 -7.66 -2.71 -24.86
CA VAL A 215 -7.56 -2.83 -23.40
C VAL A 215 -7.83 -1.52 -22.69
N GLY A 216 -8.36 -1.61 -21.48
CA GLY A 216 -8.43 -0.49 -20.53
C GLY A 216 -7.50 -0.77 -19.34
N ILE A 217 -6.60 0.14 -19.04
CA ILE A 217 -5.57 0.00 -18.00
C ILE A 217 -5.90 0.96 -16.87
N ILE A 218 -6.20 0.41 -15.70
CA ILE A 218 -6.60 1.12 -14.49
C ILE A 218 -5.35 1.41 -13.64
N ASN A 219 -5.39 2.54 -12.91
CA ASN A 219 -4.34 3.03 -12.02
C ASN A 219 -3.04 3.38 -12.73
N ILE A 220 -3.18 4.14 -13.79
CA ILE A 220 -2.06 4.77 -14.47
C ILE A 220 -2.18 6.28 -14.31
N MET A 221 -1.09 6.93 -13.92
CA MET A 221 -1.00 8.39 -13.93
C MET A 221 -0.95 8.89 -15.36
N SER A 222 -1.60 10.01 -15.64
CA SER A 222 -1.68 10.57 -17.00
C SER A 222 -0.31 10.81 -17.65
N TRP A 223 0.69 11.24 -16.86
CA TRP A 223 2.07 11.47 -17.32
C TRP A 223 2.91 10.21 -17.53
N GLU A 224 2.47 9.03 -17.07
CA GLU A 224 3.19 7.78 -17.29
C GLU A 224 3.03 7.27 -18.73
N LYS A 225 1.91 7.61 -19.39
CA LYS A 225 1.57 7.16 -20.77
C LYS A 225 2.69 7.40 -21.78
N GLN A 226 3.36 8.54 -21.68
CA GLN A 226 4.42 8.95 -22.61
C GLN A 226 5.71 8.11 -22.49
N ASN A 227 5.84 7.35 -21.39
CA ASN A 227 7.03 6.59 -21.08
C ASN A 227 6.85 5.07 -21.28
N VAL A 228 5.68 4.64 -21.74
CA VAL A 228 5.37 3.22 -21.94
C VAL A 228 5.90 2.75 -23.29
N CYS A 229 6.70 1.68 -23.27
CA CYS A 229 7.28 1.08 -24.47
C CYS A 229 6.72 -0.31 -24.79
N GLY A 230 6.00 -0.92 -23.86
CA GLY A 230 5.41 -2.25 -24.05
C GLY A 230 4.34 -2.58 -23.03
N PHE A 231 3.60 -3.65 -23.30
CA PHE A 231 2.57 -4.20 -22.44
C PHE A 231 2.86 -5.68 -22.18
N ARG A 232 2.82 -6.11 -20.93
CA ARG A 232 2.95 -7.51 -20.55
C ARG A 232 1.67 -7.94 -19.84
N ASP A 233 1.06 -9.02 -20.34
CA ASP A 233 -0.12 -9.62 -19.71
C ASP A 233 0.22 -10.14 -18.30
N VAL A 234 -0.79 -10.52 -17.52
CA VAL A 234 -0.61 -10.99 -16.15
C VAL A 234 0.25 -12.26 -16.10
N TRP A 235 1.35 -12.22 -15.36
CA TRP A 235 2.22 -13.38 -15.14
C TRP A 235 1.67 -14.26 -14.02
N GLU A 236 0.90 -15.30 -14.37
CA GLU A 236 0.26 -16.19 -13.39
C GLU A 236 1.26 -17.12 -12.68
N TYR A 237 0.91 -17.54 -11.46
CA TYR A 237 1.72 -18.48 -10.69
C TYR A 237 1.88 -19.82 -11.40
N GLY A 238 3.12 -20.21 -11.69
CA GLY A 238 3.47 -21.46 -12.36
C GLY A 238 3.36 -21.43 -13.88
N ALA A 239 3.11 -20.26 -14.48
CA ALA A 239 3.15 -20.05 -15.91
C ALA A 239 4.51 -19.49 -16.37
N GLU A 240 4.83 -19.67 -17.65
CA GLU A 240 5.91 -18.95 -18.30
C GLU A 240 5.63 -17.45 -18.32
N GLU A 241 6.70 -16.65 -18.33
CA GLU A 241 6.60 -15.19 -18.41
C GLU A 241 5.91 -14.78 -19.72
N PRO A 242 4.86 -13.94 -19.69
CA PRO A 242 4.23 -13.46 -20.90
C PRO A 242 5.18 -12.59 -21.73
N GLU A 243 5.12 -12.75 -23.05
CA GLU A 243 5.87 -11.93 -24.00
C GLU A 243 5.42 -10.46 -23.96
N VAL A 244 6.37 -9.57 -24.19
CA VAL A 244 6.10 -8.13 -24.28
C VAL A 244 5.43 -7.82 -25.61
N GLN A 245 4.26 -7.18 -25.55
CA GLN A 245 3.50 -6.72 -26.69
C GLN A 245 3.72 -5.23 -26.95
N THR A 246 3.56 -4.82 -28.20
CA THR A 246 3.43 -3.41 -28.55
C THR A 246 2.17 -2.82 -27.92
N ILE A 247 2.21 -1.52 -27.60
CA ILE A 247 1.07 -0.80 -27.06
C ILE A 247 0.95 0.57 -27.74
N SER A 248 -0.29 1.00 -28.00
CA SER A 248 -0.59 2.32 -28.54
C SER A 248 -1.83 2.88 -27.83
N PHE A 249 -1.67 4.00 -27.14
CA PHE A 249 -2.78 4.64 -26.42
C PHE A 249 -3.77 5.28 -27.38
N LEU A 250 -5.05 5.15 -27.03
CA LEU A 250 -6.17 5.77 -27.72
C LEU A 250 -6.53 7.08 -27.01
N THR A 251 -6.99 8.05 -27.81
CA THR A 251 -7.73 9.20 -27.29
C THR A 251 -9.12 8.76 -26.82
N ASP A 252 -9.75 9.54 -25.93
CA ASP A 252 -11.12 9.25 -25.48
C ASP A 252 -12.12 9.25 -26.67
N ASP A 253 -11.90 10.08 -27.69
CA ASP A 253 -12.70 10.12 -28.93
C ASP A 253 -12.56 8.85 -29.79
N GLU A 254 -11.41 8.18 -29.76
CA GLU A 254 -11.21 6.90 -30.41
C GLU A 254 -11.79 5.77 -29.57
N ALA A 255 -11.51 5.79 -28.26
CA ALA A 255 -11.92 4.75 -27.34
C ALA A 255 -13.44 4.63 -27.20
N CYS A 256 -14.18 5.75 -27.19
CA CYS A 256 -15.64 5.73 -27.08
C CYS A 256 -16.36 5.06 -28.27
N LYS A 257 -15.66 4.84 -29.39
CA LYS A 257 -16.20 4.14 -30.58
C LYS A 257 -16.02 2.62 -30.50
N ILE A 258 -15.20 2.13 -29.57
CA ILE A 258 -14.91 0.72 -29.38
C ILE A 258 -15.88 0.14 -28.35
N LYS A 259 -16.41 -1.05 -28.65
CA LYS A 259 -17.39 -1.73 -27.80
C LYS A 259 -16.79 -2.73 -26.82
N ASP A 260 -15.61 -3.24 -27.15
CA ASP A 260 -15.04 -4.40 -26.49
C ASP A 260 -13.64 -4.07 -25.94
N PHE A 261 -13.55 -3.79 -24.64
CA PHE A 261 -12.30 -3.66 -23.91
C PHE A 261 -12.13 -4.78 -22.89
N ILE A 262 -10.91 -5.31 -22.81
CA ILE A 262 -10.47 -6.14 -21.68
C ILE A 262 -9.77 -5.24 -20.67
N LEU A 263 -10.16 -5.33 -19.40
CA LEU A 263 -9.65 -4.42 -18.37
C LEU A 263 -8.53 -5.06 -17.55
N TYR A 264 -7.54 -4.24 -17.25
CA TYR A 264 -6.37 -4.59 -16.46
C TYR A 264 -6.10 -3.56 -15.36
N VAL A 265 -5.40 -3.97 -14.32
CA VAL A 265 -4.91 -3.10 -13.24
C VAL A 265 -3.38 -3.13 -13.27
N TYR A 266 -2.74 -1.97 -13.43
CA TYR A 266 -1.27 -1.86 -13.51
C TYR A 266 -0.59 -1.82 -12.13
N ASN A 267 -1.16 -1.06 -11.19
CA ASN A 267 -0.63 -0.91 -9.84
C ASN A 267 -1.76 -1.07 -8.83
N TYR A 268 -1.74 -2.19 -8.11
CA TYR A 268 -2.77 -2.57 -7.15
C TYR A 268 -2.62 -1.84 -5.81
N SER A 269 -1.49 -1.20 -5.52
CA SER A 269 -1.16 -0.73 -4.16
C SER A 269 -1.79 0.61 -3.77
N SER A 270 -2.04 1.51 -4.73
CA SER A 270 -2.29 2.94 -4.45
C SER A 270 -3.76 3.37 -4.50
N SER A 271 -4.64 2.50 -5.01
CA SER A 271 -6.06 2.77 -5.12
C SER A 271 -6.78 1.66 -4.36
N GLY A 272 -7.73 2.00 -3.48
CA GLY A 272 -8.53 1.09 -2.65
C GLY A 272 -9.36 0.07 -3.43
N ILE A 273 -8.70 -0.71 -4.29
CA ILE A 273 -9.26 -1.79 -5.06
C ILE A 273 -9.45 -2.93 -4.07
N GLY A 274 -10.56 -2.86 -3.34
CA GLY A 274 -11.06 -3.98 -2.60
C GLY A 274 -11.12 -5.19 -3.52
N ARG A 275 -10.78 -6.35 -2.98
CA ARG A 275 -11.03 -7.65 -3.64
C ARG A 275 -12.50 -7.82 -4.05
N GLU A 276 -13.40 -6.98 -3.54
CA GLU A 276 -14.82 -6.92 -3.89
C GLU A 276 -15.16 -5.97 -5.06
N LYS A 277 -14.33 -4.97 -5.36
CA LYS A 277 -14.64 -3.95 -6.39
C LYS A 277 -14.62 -4.52 -7.80
N TYR A 278 -13.64 -5.36 -8.12
CA TYR A 278 -13.52 -5.97 -9.43
C TYR A 278 -13.57 -7.49 -9.34
N GLN A 279 -14.30 -8.09 -10.27
CA GLN A 279 -14.19 -9.53 -10.51
C GLN A 279 -12.90 -9.79 -11.28
N VAL A 280 -11.86 -10.24 -10.58
CA VAL A 280 -10.56 -10.55 -11.18
C VAL A 280 -10.57 -11.96 -11.78
N GLU A 281 -10.10 -12.08 -13.02
CA GLU A 281 -9.90 -13.35 -13.73
C GLU A 281 -8.51 -13.92 -13.43
N LYS A 282 -7.47 -13.08 -13.47
CA LYS A 282 -6.07 -13.46 -13.27
C LYS A 282 -5.34 -12.50 -12.34
N TYR A 283 -4.44 -13.06 -11.53
CA TYR A 283 -3.58 -12.32 -10.63
C TYR A 283 -2.12 -12.58 -10.99
N ASP A 284 -1.29 -11.53 -10.84
CA ASP A 284 0.15 -11.68 -10.88
C ASP A 284 0.59 -12.71 -9.85
N ARG A 285 1.62 -13.48 -10.21
CA ARG A 285 2.15 -14.58 -9.40
C ARG A 285 2.54 -14.14 -8.00
N THR A 286 2.98 -12.90 -7.82
CA THR A 286 3.41 -12.36 -6.52
C THR A 286 2.24 -11.96 -5.63
N LEU A 287 1.01 -11.98 -6.16
CA LEU A 287 -0.24 -11.81 -5.42
C LEU A 287 -0.88 -13.16 -5.04
N ASP A 288 -0.39 -14.27 -5.60
CA ASP A 288 -0.86 -15.61 -5.28
C ASP A 288 -0.31 -16.07 -3.92
N LYS A 289 -1.18 -16.65 -3.08
CA LYS A 289 -0.81 -17.17 -1.75
C LYS A 289 0.27 -18.26 -1.78
N ARG A 290 0.51 -18.89 -2.93
CA ARG A 290 1.54 -19.92 -3.13
C ARG A 290 2.92 -19.33 -3.37
N PHE A 291 3.02 -18.03 -3.69
CA PHE A 291 4.28 -17.37 -3.91
C PHE A 291 5.10 -17.34 -2.63
N ASN A 292 6.31 -17.89 -2.69
CA ASN A 292 7.23 -17.86 -1.57
C ASN A 292 8.15 -16.65 -1.71
N PHE A 293 7.96 -15.67 -0.82
CA PHE A 293 8.85 -14.51 -0.76
C PHE A 293 10.24 -14.83 -0.21
N LYS A 294 10.48 -16.02 0.35
CA LYS A 294 11.82 -16.50 0.69
C LYS A 294 12.46 -17.20 -0.51
N LEU A 295 13.53 -16.60 -1.02
CA LEU A 295 14.32 -17.16 -2.11
C LEU A 295 15.17 -18.36 -1.64
N PRO A 296 15.67 -19.20 -2.58
CA PRO A 296 16.52 -20.35 -2.24
C PRO A 296 17.79 -19.99 -1.45
N ASP A 297 18.29 -18.77 -1.60
CA ASP A 297 19.44 -18.24 -0.87
C ASP A 297 19.07 -17.59 0.48
N GLY A 298 17.79 -17.66 0.87
CA GLY A 298 17.26 -17.12 2.11
C GLY A 298 16.89 -15.63 2.07
N ARG A 299 17.17 -14.92 0.97
CA ARG A 299 16.79 -13.51 0.84
C ARG A 299 15.28 -13.35 0.72
N ASP A 300 14.78 -12.21 1.16
CA ASP A 300 13.38 -11.82 1.00
C ASP A 300 13.20 -11.11 -0.35
N TYR A 301 12.42 -11.71 -1.26
CA TYR A 301 12.18 -11.21 -2.60
C TYR A 301 11.69 -9.75 -2.60
N ARG A 302 10.89 -9.36 -1.59
CA ARG A 302 10.33 -8.00 -1.49
C ARG A 302 11.37 -6.91 -1.20
N LEU A 303 12.59 -7.28 -0.83
CA LEU A 303 13.69 -6.37 -0.47
C LEU A 303 14.75 -6.25 -1.58
N ILE A 304 14.55 -6.89 -2.73
CA ILE A 304 15.54 -6.96 -3.81
C ILE A 304 15.11 -6.01 -4.92
N GLU A 305 16.04 -5.26 -5.49
CA GLU A 305 15.76 -4.43 -6.66
C GLU A 305 15.29 -5.30 -7.84
N HIS A 306 14.08 -5.02 -8.34
CA HIS A 306 13.46 -5.76 -9.43
C HIS A 306 13.75 -5.08 -10.76
N ILE A 307 14.60 -5.69 -11.58
CA ILE A 307 14.95 -5.20 -12.93
C ILE A 307 14.24 -5.97 -14.04
N GLU A 308 13.68 -7.14 -13.72
CA GLU A 308 12.94 -8.02 -14.62
C GLU A 308 11.65 -7.39 -15.15
N LEU A 309 11.06 -6.47 -14.40
CA LEU A 309 9.89 -5.67 -14.83
C LEU A 309 10.21 -4.75 -16.03
N PHE A 310 11.48 -4.65 -16.43
CA PHE A 310 11.94 -3.75 -17.50
C PHE A 310 12.71 -4.45 -18.63
N LYS A 311 12.81 -5.78 -18.60
CA LYS A 311 13.31 -6.57 -19.73
C LYS A 311 12.21 -6.73 -20.77
#